data_AF-A0A2T7P0S2-F1
#
_entry.id   AF-A0A2T7P0S2-F1
#
_cell.length_a   1.000
_cell.length_b   1.000
_cell.length_c   1.000
_cell.angle_alpha   90.00
_cell.angle_beta   90.00
_cell.angle_gamma   90.00
#
_symmetry.space_group_name_H-M   'P 1'
#
loop_
_entity.id
_entity.type
_entity.pdbx_description
1 polymer ?
#
loop_
_entity_poly.entity_id
_entity_poly.type
_entity_poly.pdbx_seq_one_letter_code
_entity_poly.pdbx_strand_id
1 'polypeptide(L)'
;MSYNDAITVMKKEYITLPASFCITVWEGSMEFETTHRDTYKEIKGDYRAKPVVHKDKASVGKRGKFSDETQFKHDFPGFGSKQPLPPKPAEPAPTTIDLKFNNMQSFSTENRTIFKGHDVTVHPASHSCKVTDEKYKCPSVKFETETSHKRDYRPVNVTTLQANTICVPTGTMALAQDTFFDGHTTNSEFFKNWHPPRRIRFGDFHENKPFIRHLQPFQGQSVTHATFTPKEIQHMAAFKPVERTVSSGKVDYTTSYKEEYQKKELRMCRAQIYLLQQEMRRQREKPSAHAPEQVAIK
;
A
#
# COMPACT_ATOMS: atom_id res chain seq x y z
N MET A 1 -18.89 76.99 9.68
CA MET A 1 -19.11 78.11 8.72
C MET A 1 -17.84 78.92 8.65
N SER A 2 -17.07 78.77 7.56
CA SER A 2 -16.33 79.86 6.90
C SER A 2 -15.61 79.22 5.70
N TYR A 3 -16.02 79.65 4.51
CA TYR A 3 -15.39 79.36 3.23
C TYR A 3 -13.99 79.98 3.21
N ASN A 4 -13.02 79.31 2.59
CA ASN A 4 -11.85 79.97 2.02
C ASN A 4 -11.41 79.22 0.76
N ASP A 5 -11.47 79.95 -0.34
CA ASP A 5 -11.33 79.51 -1.72
C ASP A 5 -9.88 79.10 -2.07
N ALA A 6 -9.76 78.00 -2.82
CA ALA A 6 -8.49 77.56 -3.38
C ALA A 6 -8.23 78.24 -4.73
N ILE A 7 -7.33 79.22 -4.74
CA ILE A 7 -6.82 79.89 -5.95
C ILE A 7 -5.83 78.93 -6.64
N THR A 8 -6.20 78.45 -7.83
CA THR A 8 -5.32 77.65 -8.69
C THR A 8 -4.50 78.59 -9.59
N VAL A 9 -3.19 78.62 -9.36
CA VAL A 9 -2.23 79.42 -10.13
C VAL A 9 -1.91 78.70 -11.46
N MET A 10 -2.47 79.22 -12.55
CA MET A 10 -2.12 78.80 -13.91
C MET A 10 -0.79 79.42 -14.32
N LYS A 11 0.24 78.58 -14.52
CA LYS A 11 1.53 79.00 -15.10
C LYS A 11 1.33 79.46 -16.54
N LYS A 12 1.70 80.70 -16.85
CA LYS A 12 1.87 81.23 -18.21
C LYS A 12 3.18 80.69 -18.78
N GLU A 13 3.10 79.87 -19.82
CA GLU A 13 4.24 79.61 -20.71
C GLU A 13 4.25 80.70 -21.79
N TYR A 14 5.37 81.43 -21.88
CA TYR A 14 5.60 82.44 -22.90
C TYR A 14 6.30 81.77 -24.09
N ILE A 15 5.66 81.79 -25.26
CA ILE A 15 6.31 81.44 -26.53
C ILE A 15 6.89 82.73 -27.11
N THR A 16 8.21 82.81 -27.14
CA THR A 16 8.99 83.88 -27.78
C THR A 16 8.96 83.68 -29.30
N LEU A 17 8.36 84.61 -30.05
CA LEU A 17 8.42 84.64 -31.52
C LEU A 17 9.56 85.58 -31.97
N PRO A 18 10.40 85.18 -32.95
CA PRO A 18 11.48 86.03 -33.45
C PRO A 18 10.95 87.18 -34.30
N ALA A 19 11.58 88.34 -34.11
CA ALA A 19 11.32 89.58 -34.82
C ALA A 19 11.75 89.47 -36.29
N SER A 20 10.79 89.50 -37.21
CA SER A 20 10.87 90.11 -38.56
C SER A 20 9.74 89.59 -39.44
N PHE A 21 8.54 90.14 -39.28
CA PHE A 21 7.57 90.10 -40.38
C PHE A 21 6.72 91.37 -40.34
N CYS A 22 7.04 92.29 -41.25
CA CYS A 22 6.17 93.41 -41.58
C CYS A 22 4.99 92.82 -42.36
N ILE A 23 3.82 92.74 -41.72
CA ILE A 23 2.58 92.35 -42.41
C ILE A 23 1.98 93.64 -42.97
N THR A 24 2.20 93.88 -44.26
CA THR A 24 1.36 94.78 -45.06
C THR A 24 0.17 93.96 -45.54
N VAL A 25 -0.98 94.13 -44.88
CA VAL A 25 -2.24 93.53 -45.34
C VAL A 25 -2.75 94.36 -46.50
N TRP A 26 -2.59 93.86 -47.73
CA TRP A 26 -3.44 94.24 -48.85
C TRP A 26 -4.59 93.23 -48.93
N GLU A 27 -5.81 93.73 -49.01
CA GLU A 27 -7.02 92.93 -49.19
C GLU A 27 -6.89 92.07 -50.46
N GLY A 28 -6.90 90.74 -50.30
CA GLY A 28 -6.91 89.78 -51.42
C GLY A 28 -5.67 88.89 -51.60
N SER A 29 -5.07 88.32 -50.55
CA SER A 29 -4.12 87.20 -50.72
C SER A 29 -4.87 85.90 -51.06
N MET A 30 -5.10 85.67 -52.35
CA MET A 30 -5.59 84.39 -52.85
C MET A 30 -4.40 83.44 -53.01
N GLU A 31 -4.15 82.63 -51.98
CA GLU A 31 -3.10 81.61 -52.00
C GLU A 31 -3.52 80.46 -52.91
N PHE A 32 -3.03 80.45 -54.15
CA PHE A 32 -3.21 79.34 -55.07
C PHE A 32 -2.19 78.23 -54.74
N GLU A 33 -2.51 77.38 -53.77
CA GLU A 33 -1.77 76.15 -53.57
C GLU A 33 -2.12 75.15 -54.67
N THR A 34 -1.18 74.91 -55.59
CA THR A 34 -1.33 73.86 -56.60
C THR A 34 -1.11 72.50 -55.94
N THR A 35 -2.01 71.54 -56.17
CA THR A 35 -1.94 70.15 -55.66
C THR A 35 -0.63 69.43 -55.99
N HIS A 36 0.10 69.89 -57.00
CA HIS A 36 1.40 69.33 -57.38
C HIS A 36 2.45 69.43 -56.27
N ARG A 37 2.53 70.55 -55.56
CA ARG A 37 3.54 70.76 -54.50
C ARG A 37 3.25 69.94 -53.24
N ASP A 38 1.99 69.59 -53.03
CA ASP A 38 1.56 68.82 -51.88
C ASP A 38 1.66 67.30 -52.11
N THR A 39 1.45 66.87 -53.35
CA THR A 39 1.46 65.45 -53.74
C THR A 39 2.88 64.90 -53.96
N TYR A 40 3.81 65.73 -54.42
CA TYR A 40 5.18 65.32 -54.74
C TYR A 40 6.19 65.99 -53.80
N LYS A 41 6.21 65.52 -52.55
CA LYS A 41 7.26 65.88 -51.58
C LYS A 41 8.32 64.77 -51.53
N GLU A 42 9.59 65.16 -51.51
CA GLU A 42 10.70 64.22 -51.34
C GLU A 42 10.63 63.61 -49.93
N ILE A 43 10.23 62.33 -49.83
CA ILE A 43 10.22 61.59 -48.58
C ILE A 43 11.66 61.14 -48.29
N LYS A 44 12.34 61.83 -47.37
CA LYS A 44 13.68 61.43 -46.92
C LYS A 44 13.59 60.27 -45.93
N GLY A 45 13.93 59.06 -46.38
CA GLY A 45 14.04 57.85 -45.54
C GLY A 45 13.45 56.58 -46.17
N ASP A 46 13.33 55.52 -45.38
CA ASP A 46 12.75 54.24 -45.80
C ASP A 46 11.24 54.34 -46.05
N TYR A 47 10.80 53.89 -47.23
CA TYR A 47 9.40 53.90 -47.69
C TYR A 47 8.46 52.91 -46.98
N ARG A 48 8.97 52.16 -45.99
CA ARG A 48 8.21 51.11 -45.29
C ARG A 48 7.48 51.71 -44.09
N ALA A 49 6.16 51.60 -44.08
CA ALA A 49 5.35 51.87 -42.90
C ALA A 49 5.85 51.00 -41.73
N LYS A 50 6.41 51.63 -40.70
CA LYS A 50 6.81 50.91 -39.48
C LYS A 50 5.53 50.41 -38.79
N PRO A 51 5.46 49.14 -38.38
CA PRO A 51 4.30 48.63 -37.65
C PRO A 51 4.14 49.44 -36.36
N VAL A 52 2.98 50.07 -36.20
CA VAL A 52 2.63 50.82 -34.98
C VAL A 52 2.32 49.79 -33.90
N VAL A 53 3.32 49.47 -33.08
CA VAL A 53 3.11 48.62 -31.90
C VAL A 53 2.42 49.46 -30.83
N HIS A 54 1.12 49.23 -30.65
CA HIS A 54 0.40 49.75 -29.50
C HIS A 54 0.90 49.03 -28.24
N LYS A 55 1.63 49.75 -27.39
CA LYS A 55 2.00 49.27 -26.06
C LYS A 55 0.89 49.68 -25.10
N ASP A 56 0.21 48.71 -24.51
CA ASP A 56 -0.79 48.97 -23.47
C ASP A 56 -0.13 49.72 -22.30
N LYS A 57 -0.54 50.97 -22.09
CA LYS A 57 -0.06 51.82 -20.98
C LYS A 57 -0.82 51.56 -19.67
N ALA A 58 -1.33 50.34 -19.47
CA ALA A 58 -2.02 50.00 -18.24
C ALA A 58 -0.98 49.85 -17.11
N SER A 59 -0.78 50.92 -16.34
CA SER A 59 -0.06 50.86 -15.07
C SER A 59 -0.83 49.98 -14.09
N VAL A 60 -0.35 48.75 -13.87
CA VAL A 60 -0.84 47.93 -12.75
C VAL A 60 -0.34 48.60 -11.47
N GLY A 61 -1.18 49.46 -10.88
CA GLY A 61 -0.91 50.07 -9.60
C GLY A 61 -0.53 49.00 -8.58
N LYS A 62 0.56 49.21 -7.85
CA LYS A 62 0.96 48.31 -6.76
C LYS A 62 -0.21 48.20 -5.78
N ARG A 63 -0.71 46.98 -5.56
CA ARG A 63 -1.74 46.71 -4.55
C ARG A 63 -1.28 47.26 -3.19
N GLY A 64 -2.18 47.92 -2.47
CA GLY A 64 -1.90 48.46 -1.14
C GLY A 64 -1.36 47.38 -0.22
N LYS A 65 -0.37 47.73 0.62
CA LYS A 65 0.19 46.81 1.60
C LYS A 65 -0.89 46.49 2.64
N PHE A 66 -1.10 45.20 2.89
CA PHE A 66 -2.02 44.73 3.92
C PHE A 66 -1.44 45.03 5.31
N SER A 67 -2.25 45.63 6.20
CA SER A 67 -1.91 45.78 7.61
C SER A 67 -2.42 44.57 8.37
N ASP A 68 -1.49 43.79 8.94
CA ASP A 68 -1.76 42.52 9.62
C ASP A 68 -2.02 42.70 11.14
N GLU A 69 -2.19 43.96 11.58
CA GLU A 69 -2.47 44.30 12.96
C GLU A 69 -3.98 44.24 13.23
N THR A 70 -4.37 43.25 14.04
CA THR A 70 -5.74 43.12 14.52
C THR A 70 -6.00 44.10 15.66
N GLN A 71 -7.24 44.56 15.79
CA GLN A 71 -7.67 45.45 16.86
C GLN A 71 -7.30 44.92 18.26
N PHE A 72 -7.39 43.60 18.47
CA PHE A 72 -6.99 42.96 19.72
C PHE A 72 -5.49 43.15 20.05
N LYS A 73 -4.59 43.06 19.07
CA LYS A 73 -3.16 43.31 19.28
C LYS A 73 -2.88 44.77 19.63
N HIS A 74 -3.64 45.69 19.05
CA HIS A 74 -3.55 47.12 19.35
C HIS A 74 -4.03 47.43 20.78
N ASP A 75 -5.14 46.83 21.19
CA ASP A 75 -5.78 47.11 22.48
C ASP A 75 -5.07 46.42 23.67
N PHE A 76 -4.35 45.32 23.40
CA PHE A 76 -3.63 44.54 24.43
C PHE A 76 -2.14 44.33 24.08
N PRO A 77 -1.31 45.39 24.03
CA PRO A 77 0.10 45.32 23.64
C PRO A 77 0.99 44.58 24.66
N GLY A 78 0.42 44.09 25.76
CA GLY A 78 1.11 43.41 26.85
C GLY A 78 1.07 41.88 26.81
N PHE A 79 0.30 41.26 25.90
CA PHE A 79 0.18 39.80 25.82
C PHE A 79 1.48 39.19 25.25
N GLY A 80 2.43 38.89 26.12
CA GLY A 80 3.69 38.22 25.78
C GLY A 80 4.92 38.75 26.51
N SER A 81 5.23 40.04 26.41
CA SER A 81 6.55 40.57 26.83
C SER A 81 6.54 41.54 28.01
N LYS A 82 5.40 42.17 28.35
CA LYS A 82 5.31 43.19 29.41
C LYS A 82 4.46 42.79 30.62
N GLN A 83 3.99 41.54 30.65
CA GLN A 83 3.32 41.00 31.83
C GLN A 83 4.36 40.64 32.90
N PRO A 84 4.11 40.96 34.19
CA PRO A 84 4.98 40.50 35.26
C PRO A 84 5.00 38.97 35.24
N LEU A 85 6.19 38.39 35.10
CA LEU A 85 6.35 36.94 35.16
C LEU A 85 5.91 36.44 36.54
N PRO A 86 5.32 35.23 36.62
CA PRO A 86 5.05 34.61 37.90
C PRO A 86 6.34 34.54 38.73
N PRO A 87 6.27 34.69 40.07
CA PRO A 87 7.44 34.61 40.93
C PRO A 87 8.15 33.27 40.70
N LYS A 88 9.47 33.32 40.55
CA LYS A 88 10.27 32.11 40.37
C LYS A 88 10.14 31.24 41.65
N PRO A 89 10.04 29.92 41.52
CA PRO A 89 10.07 29.02 42.67
C PRO A 89 11.40 29.19 43.43
N ALA A 90 11.35 29.07 44.75
CA ALA A 90 12.53 29.21 45.61
C ALA A 90 13.61 28.19 45.23
N GLU A 91 14.85 28.65 45.05
CA GLU A 91 15.98 27.76 44.75
C GLU A 91 16.33 26.95 46.02
N PRO A 92 16.48 25.61 45.90
CA PRO A 92 16.86 24.78 47.03
C PRO A 92 18.29 25.09 47.48
N ALA A 93 18.61 24.80 48.75
CA ALA A 93 19.96 24.96 49.27
C ALA A 93 20.98 24.16 48.43
N PRO A 94 22.18 24.71 48.17
CA PRO A 94 23.21 24.02 47.40
C PRO A 94 23.61 22.71 48.08
N THR A 95 23.77 21.65 47.28
CA THR A 95 24.07 20.31 47.77
C THR A 95 25.48 20.23 48.37
N THR A 96 25.60 19.87 49.65
CA THR A 96 26.88 19.73 50.36
C THR A 96 27.68 18.50 49.95
N ILE A 97 27.04 17.50 49.32
CA ILE A 97 27.68 16.25 48.91
C ILE A 97 28.09 16.37 47.45
N ASP A 98 29.39 16.35 47.21
CA ASP A 98 29.98 16.30 45.87
C ASP A 98 29.91 14.84 45.38
N LEU A 99 28.77 14.44 44.81
CA LEU A 99 28.58 13.14 44.14
C LEU A 99 29.39 13.10 42.84
N LYS A 100 30.73 13.15 42.94
CA LYS A 100 31.62 12.84 41.82
C LYS A 100 31.45 11.36 41.54
N PHE A 101 30.73 11.02 40.48
CA PHE A 101 30.64 9.66 39.97
C PHE A 101 32.07 9.13 39.79
N ASN A 102 32.44 8.10 40.55
CA ASN A 102 33.66 7.35 40.28
C ASN A 102 33.52 6.75 38.87
N ASN A 103 34.24 7.31 37.90
CA ASN A 103 34.29 6.88 36.49
C ASN A 103 34.92 5.48 36.29
N MET A 104 34.94 4.64 37.32
CA MET A 104 35.52 3.31 37.29
C MET A 104 34.54 2.21 36.85
N GLN A 105 33.27 2.55 36.65
CA GLN A 105 32.27 1.60 36.15
C GLN A 105 31.87 1.94 34.71
N SER A 106 32.31 1.10 33.77
CA SER A 106 31.81 1.12 32.40
C SER A 106 30.39 0.54 32.37
N PHE A 107 29.37 1.39 32.25
CA PHE A 107 27.98 0.98 32.05
C PHE A 107 27.75 0.58 30.57
N SER A 108 28.14 -0.64 30.21
CA SER A 108 27.74 -1.28 28.97
C SER A 108 26.71 -2.35 29.28
N THR A 109 25.48 -2.15 28.86
CA THR A 109 24.42 -3.15 28.97
C THR A 109 24.58 -4.21 27.90
N GLU A 110 24.15 -5.44 28.20
CA GLU A 110 24.14 -6.56 27.25
C GLU A 110 23.39 -6.22 25.95
N ASN A 111 22.36 -5.38 26.03
CA ASN A 111 21.63 -4.93 24.86
C ASN A 111 22.51 -4.15 23.86
N ARG A 112 23.42 -3.30 24.36
CA ARG A 112 24.35 -2.53 23.51
C ARG A 112 25.43 -3.40 22.86
N THR A 113 25.78 -4.53 23.47
CA THR A 113 26.76 -5.47 22.90
C THR A 113 26.13 -6.42 21.89
N ILE A 114 24.88 -6.84 22.14
CA ILE A 114 24.13 -7.77 21.30
C ILE A 114 23.59 -7.07 20.04
N PHE A 115 23.04 -5.87 20.17
CA PHE A 115 22.43 -5.14 19.05
C PHE A 115 23.32 -3.99 18.59
N LYS A 116 24.40 -4.35 17.90
CA LYS A 116 25.22 -3.36 17.19
C LYS A 116 24.43 -2.83 16.00
N GLY A 117 24.53 -1.52 15.74
CA GLY A 117 23.82 -0.88 14.64
C GLY A 117 24.11 -1.54 13.29
N HIS A 118 23.22 -1.33 12.32
CA HIS A 118 23.34 -1.89 10.98
C HIS A 118 24.45 -1.20 10.20
N ASP A 119 25.46 -1.96 9.75
CA ASP A 119 26.53 -1.45 8.90
C ASP A 119 26.10 -1.43 7.43
N VAL A 120 25.80 -0.22 6.95
CA VAL A 120 25.30 0.05 5.59
C VAL A 120 26.35 -0.26 4.51
N THR A 121 27.65 -0.35 4.86
CA THR A 121 28.71 -0.67 3.89
C THR A 121 28.74 -2.14 3.55
N VAL A 122 28.58 -3.01 4.56
CA VAL A 122 28.56 -4.46 4.40
C VAL A 122 27.17 -4.95 3.97
N HIS A 123 26.12 -4.26 4.44
CA HIS A 123 24.73 -4.61 4.18
C HIS A 123 23.97 -3.39 3.64
N PRO A 124 24.17 -3.01 2.37
CA PRO A 124 23.46 -1.87 1.80
C PRO A 124 21.96 -2.15 1.70
N ALA A 125 21.16 -1.10 1.84
CA ALA A 125 19.71 -1.20 1.67
C ALA A 125 19.36 -1.68 0.25
N SER A 126 18.36 -2.55 0.15
CA SER A 126 17.84 -3.03 -1.14
C SER A 126 17.41 -1.84 -2.01
N HIS A 127 17.73 -1.89 -3.30
CA HIS A 127 17.33 -0.86 -4.25
C HIS A 127 15.80 -0.78 -4.34
N SER A 128 15.27 0.44 -4.48
CA SER A 128 13.83 0.63 -4.60
C SER A 128 13.32 0.02 -5.89
N CYS A 129 12.33 -0.86 -5.81
CA CYS A 129 11.60 -1.38 -6.98
C CYS A 129 10.62 -0.37 -7.60
N LYS A 130 10.66 0.89 -7.15
CA LYS A 130 9.84 1.96 -7.75
C LYS A 130 10.32 2.18 -9.17
N VAL A 131 9.37 2.21 -10.11
CA VAL A 131 9.64 2.61 -11.50
C VAL A 131 10.21 4.03 -11.43
N THR A 132 11.49 4.16 -11.76
CA THR A 132 12.12 5.47 -11.88
C THR A 132 11.47 6.20 -13.03
N ASP A 133 11.06 7.45 -12.82
CA ASP A 133 10.47 8.26 -13.88
C ASP A 133 11.35 8.22 -15.13
N GLU A 134 10.80 7.69 -16.23
CA GLU A 134 11.52 7.64 -17.49
C GLU A 134 11.88 9.08 -17.89
N LYS A 135 13.17 9.33 -18.13
CA LYS A 135 13.62 10.66 -18.57
C LYS A 135 12.85 11.02 -19.85
N TYR A 136 12.07 12.10 -19.77
CA TYR A 136 11.28 12.61 -20.88
C TYR A 136 12.15 12.78 -22.14
N LYS A 137 11.73 12.17 -23.24
CA LYS A 137 12.36 12.32 -24.56
C LYS A 137 11.56 13.31 -25.37
N CYS A 138 12.16 14.46 -25.71
CA CYS A 138 11.53 15.41 -26.62
C CYS A 138 11.21 14.73 -27.96
N PRO A 139 9.96 14.80 -28.47
CA PRO A 139 9.61 14.20 -29.74
C PRO A 139 10.40 14.89 -30.87
N SER A 140 11.09 14.09 -31.68
CA SER A 140 11.86 14.57 -32.84
C SER A 140 10.97 14.95 -34.04
N VAL A 141 9.69 14.62 -33.98
CA VAL A 141 8.74 14.80 -35.08
C VAL A 141 8.28 16.25 -35.11
N LYS A 142 8.50 16.92 -36.24
CA LYS A 142 7.99 18.27 -36.47
C LYS A 142 6.48 18.23 -36.69
N PHE A 143 5.78 19.25 -36.22
CA PHE A 143 4.33 19.40 -36.37
C PHE A 143 3.94 19.59 -37.86
N GLU A 144 2.85 18.98 -38.29
CA GLU A 144 2.32 19.16 -39.65
C GLU A 144 2.01 20.64 -39.91
N THR A 145 2.60 21.20 -40.95
CA THR A 145 2.51 22.65 -41.26
C THR A 145 1.49 22.95 -42.37
N GLU A 146 0.78 21.92 -42.84
CA GLU A 146 -0.27 22.07 -43.84
C GLU A 146 -1.57 22.51 -43.17
N THR A 147 -2.00 23.73 -43.46
CA THR A 147 -3.31 24.23 -43.05
C THR A 147 -4.32 23.90 -44.15
N SER A 148 -5.61 23.78 -43.78
CA SER A 148 -6.71 23.59 -44.74
C SER A 148 -6.64 24.60 -45.89
N HIS A 149 -6.33 25.86 -45.59
CA HIS A 149 -6.17 26.90 -46.59
C HIS A 149 -5.09 26.60 -47.65
N LYS A 150 -3.90 26.11 -47.24
CA LYS A 150 -2.84 25.74 -48.20
C LYS A 150 -3.18 24.51 -49.03
N ARG A 151 -4.03 23.63 -48.48
CA ARG A 151 -4.51 22.44 -49.17
C ARG A 151 -5.57 22.79 -50.20
N ASP A 152 -6.53 23.63 -49.81
CA ASP A 152 -7.74 23.90 -50.57
C ASP A 152 -7.53 25.01 -51.63
N TYR A 153 -6.65 25.97 -51.38
CA TYR A 153 -6.35 27.07 -52.31
C TYR A 153 -4.98 26.87 -52.97
N ARG A 154 -4.96 26.02 -54.00
CA ARG A 154 -3.81 25.82 -54.89
C ARG A 154 -4.08 26.50 -56.23
N PRO A 155 -3.06 27.03 -56.93
CA PRO A 155 -3.26 27.65 -58.24
C PRO A 155 -3.87 26.64 -59.21
N VAL A 156 -5.02 26.99 -59.79
CA VAL A 156 -5.75 26.15 -60.73
C VAL A 156 -5.08 26.27 -62.11
N ASN A 157 -4.72 25.13 -62.70
CA ASN A 157 -4.20 25.09 -64.08
C ASN A 157 -5.33 25.43 -65.05
N VAL A 158 -5.33 26.66 -65.57
CA VAL A 158 -6.34 27.20 -66.50
C VAL A 158 -6.28 26.60 -67.92
N THR A 159 -5.27 25.79 -68.23
CA THR A 159 -5.04 25.25 -69.57
C THR A 159 -5.97 24.09 -69.94
N THR A 160 -6.59 23.42 -68.96
CA THR A 160 -7.51 22.28 -69.20
C THR A 160 -8.98 22.68 -69.26
N LEU A 161 -9.31 23.96 -69.07
CA LEU A 161 -10.66 24.48 -69.25
C LEU A 161 -10.91 24.72 -70.74
N GLN A 162 -10.98 23.63 -71.51
CA GLN A 162 -11.56 23.67 -72.84
C GLN A 162 -12.99 24.21 -72.70
N ALA A 163 -13.32 25.22 -73.49
CA ALA A 163 -14.62 25.89 -73.46
C ALA A 163 -15.73 24.86 -73.67
N ASN A 164 -16.43 24.50 -72.60
CA ASN A 164 -17.67 23.74 -72.69
C ASN A 164 -18.67 24.60 -73.46
N THR A 165 -18.89 24.27 -74.73
CA THR A 165 -19.99 24.84 -75.50
C THR A 165 -21.28 24.48 -74.77
N ILE A 166 -22.00 25.50 -74.32
CA ILE A 166 -23.25 25.37 -73.56
C ILE A 166 -24.25 24.57 -74.42
N CYS A 167 -24.61 23.37 -73.96
CA CYS A 167 -25.73 22.62 -74.53
C CYS A 167 -27.00 23.02 -73.77
N VAL A 168 -27.95 23.64 -74.45
CA VAL A 168 -29.24 24.00 -73.85
C VAL A 168 -30.09 22.74 -73.75
N PRO A 169 -30.57 22.33 -72.56
CA PRO A 169 -31.42 21.15 -72.44
C PRO A 169 -32.81 21.46 -73.01
N THR A 170 -33.23 20.72 -74.03
CA THR A 170 -34.63 20.69 -74.48
C THR A 170 -35.43 19.90 -73.46
N GLY A 171 -36.22 20.59 -72.64
CA GLY A 171 -37.10 19.96 -71.66
C GLY A 171 -38.20 19.15 -72.33
N THR A 172 -38.05 17.83 -72.38
CA THR A 172 -39.18 16.94 -72.60
C THR A 172 -40.01 16.93 -71.33
N MET A 173 -41.12 17.67 -71.32
CA MET A 173 -42.13 17.58 -70.27
C MET A 173 -42.89 16.26 -70.41
N ALA A 174 -42.24 15.14 -70.12
CA ALA A 174 -42.93 13.91 -69.79
C ALA A 174 -43.43 14.07 -68.36
N LEU A 175 -44.73 14.34 -68.18
CA LEU A 175 -45.37 14.20 -66.89
C LEU A 175 -45.23 12.74 -66.47
N ALA A 176 -44.31 12.45 -65.56
CA ALA A 176 -44.27 11.16 -64.89
C ALA A 176 -45.57 11.03 -64.08
N GLN A 177 -46.52 10.24 -64.59
CA GLN A 177 -47.83 10.06 -63.95
C GLN A 177 -47.79 9.16 -62.71
N ASP A 178 -46.64 8.56 -62.39
CA ASP A 178 -46.44 7.72 -61.21
C ASP A 178 -45.18 8.14 -60.44
N THR A 179 -45.20 9.34 -59.85
CA THR A 179 -44.19 9.68 -58.84
C THR A 179 -44.61 9.09 -57.48
N PHE A 180 -43.81 8.18 -56.96
CA PHE A 180 -43.99 7.61 -55.61
C PHE A 180 -43.87 8.71 -54.55
N PHE A 181 -44.88 8.82 -53.68
CA PHE A 181 -44.85 9.77 -52.56
C PHE A 181 -43.89 9.27 -51.50
N ASP A 182 -42.79 9.99 -51.30
CA ASP A 182 -41.68 9.62 -50.41
C ASP A 182 -42.12 9.49 -48.93
N GLY A 183 -43.24 10.11 -48.54
CA GLY A 183 -43.83 9.98 -47.20
C GLY A 183 -42.96 10.56 -46.07
N HIS A 184 -41.77 11.06 -46.38
CA HIS A 184 -40.88 11.71 -45.46
C HIS A 184 -41.39 13.12 -45.16
N THR A 185 -41.71 13.35 -43.90
CA THR A 185 -42.04 14.67 -43.37
C THR A 185 -40.82 15.24 -42.65
N THR A 186 -40.71 16.57 -42.62
CA THR A 186 -39.66 17.27 -41.85
C THR A 186 -39.63 16.83 -40.39
N ASN A 187 -40.80 16.52 -39.82
CA ASN A 187 -40.94 15.98 -38.47
C ASN A 187 -40.29 14.59 -38.32
N SER A 188 -40.58 13.67 -39.25
CA SER A 188 -40.00 12.31 -39.23
C SER A 188 -38.49 12.30 -39.45
N GLU A 189 -37.95 13.29 -40.17
CA GLU A 189 -36.51 13.42 -40.36
C GLU A 189 -35.82 14.02 -39.14
N PHE A 190 -36.44 15.00 -38.49
CA PHE A 190 -35.85 15.76 -37.39
C PHE A 190 -35.91 14.99 -36.06
N PHE A 191 -37.04 14.35 -35.75
CA PHE A 191 -37.27 13.65 -34.49
C PHE A 191 -37.16 12.14 -34.66
N LYS A 192 -35.92 11.67 -34.78
CA LYS A 192 -35.61 10.23 -34.73
C LYS A 192 -35.57 9.77 -33.27
N ASN A 193 -35.91 8.50 -33.04
CA ASN A 193 -35.75 7.86 -31.73
C ASN A 193 -34.27 7.63 -31.43
N TRP A 194 -33.58 8.69 -30.99
CA TRP A 194 -32.21 8.60 -30.51
C TRP A 194 -32.21 7.92 -29.15
N HIS A 195 -31.85 6.64 -29.11
CA HIS A 195 -31.63 5.96 -27.83
C HIS A 195 -30.52 6.68 -27.06
N PRO A 196 -30.70 6.94 -25.76
CA PRO A 196 -29.65 7.54 -24.97
C PRO A 196 -28.42 6.62 -25.04
N PRO A 197 -27.21 7.17 -25.29
CA PRO A 197 -26.01 6.36 -25.27
C PRO A 197 -25.90 5.68 -23.91
N ARG A 198 -25.50 4.41 -23.89
CA ARG A 198 -25.28 3.69 -22.64
C ARG A 198 -24.31 4.50 -21.79
N ARG A 199 -24.74 4.92 -20.59
CA ARG A 199 -23.89 5.65 -19.66
C ARG A 199 -22.79 4.70 -19.16
N ILE A 200 -21.62 4.78 -19.77
CA ILE A 200 -20.41 4.13 -19.26
C ILE A 200 -20.05 4.87 -17.98
N ARG A 201 -20.32 4.25 -16.82
CA ARG A 201 -19.76 4.72 -15.56
C ARG A 201 -18.33 4.23 -15.51
N PHE A 202 -17.39 5.16 -15.70
CA PHE A 202 -16.04 4.97 -15.19
C PHE A 202 -16.19 5.05 -13.67
N GLY A 203 -16.37 3.89 -13.03
CA GLY A 203 -16.53 3.80 -11.58
C GLY A 203 -15.35 4.48 -10.88
N ASP A 204 -15.57 4.88 -9.62
CA ASP A 204 -14.47 5.23 -8.72
C ASP A 204 -13.43 4.09 -8.75
N PHE A 205 -12.16 4.41 -8.55
CA PHE A 205 -11.07 3.43 -8.40
C PHE A 205 -11.45 2.29 -7.43
N HIS A 206 -12.42 2.51 -6.54
CA HIS A 206 -12.91 1.59 -5.51
C HIS A 206 -14.14 0.75 -5.92
N GLU A 207 -14.88 1.10 -6.97
CA GLU A 207 -16.13 0.42 -7.35
C GLU A 207 -15.89 -0.86 -8.18
N ASN A 208 -14.80 -0.90 -8.94
CA ASN A 208 -14.47 -2.01 -9.85
C ASN A 208 -13.22 -2.80 -9.41
N LYS A 209 -12.85 -2.78 -8.12
CA LYS A 209 -11.77 -3.67 -7.65
C LYS A 209 -12.33 -5.08 -7.53
N PRO A 210 -11.87 -6.06 -8.34
CA PRO A 210 -12.26 -7.45 -8.13
C PRO A 210 -11.80 -7.85 -6.72
N PHE A 211 -12.68 -8.49 -5.96
CA PHE A 211 -12.31 -9.02 -4.64
C PHE A 211 -11.23 -10.08 -4.83
N ILE A 212 -9.99 -9.72 -4.47
CA ILE A 212 -8.86 -10.64 -4.49
C ILE A 212 -8.97 -11.51 -3.24
N ARG A 213 -9.40 -12.77 -3.44
CA ARG A 213 -9.41 -13.76 -2.36
C ARG A 213 -7.99 -14.00 -1.87
N HIS A 214 -7.83 -14.15 -0.56
CA HIS A 214 -6.56 -14.57 0.03
C HIS A 214 -6.21 -15.98 -0.50
N LEU A 215 -5.00 -16.13 -1.05
CA LEU A 215 -4.53 -17.42 -1.59
C LEU A 215 -4.29 -18.46 -0.49
N GLN A 216 -3.95 -17.99 0.72
CA GLN A 216 -3.69 -18.84 1.86
C GLN A 216 -4.87 -18.78 2.84
N PRO A 217 -5.24 -19.92 3.48
CA PRO A 217 -6.20 -19.90 4.57
C PRO A 217 -5.62 -19.14 5.77
N PHE A 218 -6.49 -18.53 6.56
CA PHE A 218 -6.09 -17.88 7.81
C PHE A 218 -5.52 -18.91 8.80
N GLN A 219 -4.27 -18.71 9.22
CA GLN A 219 -3.57 -19.61 10.15
C GLN A 219 -3.58 -19.12 11.61
N GLY A 220 -4.35 -18.07 11.93
CA GLY A 220 -4.39 -17.55 13.28
C GLY A 220 -5.12 -18.49 14.24
N GLN A 221 -4.41 -18.97 15.26
CA GLN A 221 -4.99 -19.63 16.42
C GLN A 221 -4.85 -18.74 17.64
N SER A 222 -5.83 -18.77 18.55
CA SER A 222 -5.73 -18.05 19.81
C SER A 222 -4.70 -18.71 20.73
N VAL A 223 -4.05 -17.91 21.58
CA VAL A 223 -3.11 -18.41 22.59
C VAL A 223 -3.78 -19.43 23.49
N THR A 224 -5.06 -19.20 23.85
CA THR A 224 -5.85 -20.13 24.66
C THR A 224 -6.02 -21.48 23.96
N HIS A 225 -6.38 -21.49 22.68
CA HIS A 225 -6.56 -22.73 21.92
C HIS A 225 -5.25 -23.49 21.73
N ALA A 226 -4.12 -22.78 21.56
CA ALA A 226 -2.81 -23.40 21.43
C ALA A 226 -2.28 -23.95 22.77
N THR A 227 -2.58 -23.30 23.89
CA THR A 227 -1.98 -23.62 25.20
C THR A 227 -2.80 -24.65 25.99
N PHE A 228 -4.13 -24.62 25.87
CA PHE A 228 -5.04 -25.48 26.62
C PHE A 228 -5.49 -26.67 25.77
N THR A 229 -4.55 -27.55 25.45
CA THR A 229 -4.84 -28.85 24.83
C THR A 229 -5.05 -29.92 25.89
N PRO A 230 -5.92 -30.91 25.65
CA PRO A 230 -6.13 -32.01 26.59
C PRO A 230 -4.82 -32.78 26.75
N LYS A 231 -4.35 -32.89 28.00
CA LYS A 231 -3.16 -33.67 28.35
C LYS A 231 -3.59 -35.03 28.88
N GLU A 232 -2.91 -36.08 28.46
CA GLU A 232 -3.11 -37.40 29.02
C GLU A 232 -2.71 -37.41 30.50
N ILE A 233 -3.63 -37.88 31.34
CA ILE A 233 -3.38 -38.03 32.76
C ILE A 233 -2.75 -39.40 32.97
N GLN A 234 -1.56 -39.44 33.57
CA GLN A 234 -0.98 -40.70 34.01
C GLN A 234 -1.76 -41.23 35.21
N HIS A 235 -2.45 -42.36 35.02
CA HIS A 235 -3.11 -43.04 36.12
C HIS A 235 -2.06 -43.62 37.07
N MET A 236 -1.87 -42.96 38.21
CA MET A 236 -1.04 -43.50 39.28
C MET A 236 -1.67 -44.78 39.83
N ALA A 237 -0.89 -45.86 39.83
CA ALA A 237 -1.29 -47.08 40.52
C ALA A 237 -1.45 -46.80 42.02
N ALA A 238 -2.49 -47.37 42.63
CA ALA A 238 -2.69 -47.26 44.07
C ALA A 238 -1.50 -47.91 44.79
N PHE A 239 -0.89 -47.18 45.73
CA PHE A 239 0.16 -47.70 46.63
C PHE A 239 -0.46 -48.59 47.72
N LYS A 240 -1.21 -49.61 47.31
CA LYS A 240 -1.75 -50.62 48.23
C LYS A 240 -0.74 -51.76 48.33
N PRO A 241 -0.36 -52.20 49.55
CA PRO A 241 0.47 -53.38 49.72
C PRO A 241 -0.18 -54.58 49.03
N VAL A 242 0.59 -55.30 48.23
CA VAL A 242 0.11 -56.55 47.63
C VAL A 242 -0.02 -57.59 48.74
N GLU A 243 -1.22 -58.06 49.00
CA GLU A 243 -1.47 -59.16 49.93
C GLU A 243 -0.80 -60.42 49.39
N ARG A 244 0.36 -60.76 49.95
CA ARG A 244 1.04 -62.02 49.68
C ARG A 244 0.56 -63.04 50.70
N THR A 245 0.12 -64.20 50.24
CA THR A 245 -0.11 -65.34 51.12
C THR A 245 1.24 -65.76 51.72
N VAL A 246 1.42 -65.47 53.02
CA VAL A 246 2.59 -65.96 53.75
C VAL A 246 2.41 -67.46 53.88
N SER A 247 3.20 -68.24 53.14
CA SER A 247 3.23 -69.69 53.35
C SER A 247 3.80 -69.94 54.75
N SER A 248 2.97 -70.43 55.67
CA SER A 248 3.48 -70.93 56.95
C SER A 248 4.44 -72.07 56.62
N GLY A 249 5.71 -71.92 57.00
CA GLY A 249 6.73 -72.95 56.81
C GLY A 249 6.25 -74.30 57.33
N LYS A 250 6.82 -75.39 56.80
CA LYS A 250 6.44 -76.74 57.19
C LYS A 250 6.80 -76.95 58.67
N VAL A 251 5.78 -76.94 59.53
CA VAL A 251 5.95 -77.21 60.96
C VAL A 251 5.93 -78.72 61.14
N ASP A 252 6.94 -79.27 61.82
CA ASP A 252 6.96 -80.69 62.17
C ASP A 252 5.97 -80.92 63.32
N TYR A 253 4.87 -81.58 62.99
CA TYR A 253 3.83 -81.97 63.95
C TYR A 253 4.10 -83.35 64.58
N THR A 254 5.32 -83.86 64.51
CA THR A 254 5.69 -85.12 65.18
C THR A 254 5.78 -84.88 66.68
N THR A 255 5.08 -85.71 67.44
CA THR A 255 5.15 -85.68 68.90
C THR A 255 6.18 -86.70 69.37
N SER A 256 6.87 -86.39 70.47
CA SER A 256 7.87 -87.30 71.07
C SER A 256 7.32 -88.72 71.30
N TYR A 257 6.03 -88.83 71.64
CA TYR A 257 5.35 -90.11 71.79
C TYR A 257 5.36 -90.97 70.51
N LYS A 258 5.13 -90.38 69.34
CA LYS A 258 5.16 -91.12 68.05
C LYS A 258 6.58 -91.55 67.68
N GLU A 259 7.59 -90.79 68.09
CA GLU A 259 9.00 -91.11 67.83
C GLU A 259 9.49 -92.24 68.73
N GLU A 260 9.12 -92.23 70.01
CA GLU A 260 9.60 -93.21 71.00
C GLU A 260 8.90 -94.57 70.91
N TYR A 261 7.61 -94.61 70.63
CA TYR A 261 6.80 -95.83 70.68
C TYR A 261 6.56 -96.43 69.29
N GLN A 262 7.66 -96.83 68.64
CA GLN A 262 7.58 -97.60 67.40
C GLN A 262 7.36 -99.09 67.68
N LYS A 263 6.58 -99.75 66.81
CA LYS A 263 6.30 -101.19 66.93
C LYS A 263 7.61 -101.98 66.76
N LYS A 264 8.12 -102.57 67.84
CA LYS A 264 9.30 -103.43 67.81
C LYS A 264 8.96 -104.75 67.10
N GLU A 265 9.85 -105.20 66.22
CA GLU A 265 9.72 -106.51 65.59
C GLU A 265 9.92 -107.61 66.63
N LEU A 266 8.97 -108.56 66.68
CA LEU A 266 9.03 -109.69 67.59
C LEU A 266 10.06 -110.70 67.07
N ARG A 267 11.03 -111.07 67.90
CA ARG A 267 11.96 -112.15 67.56
C ARG A 267 11.25 -113.50 67.65
N MET A 268 11.45 -114.36 66.65
CA MET A 268 10.84 -115.70 66.63
C MET A 268 11.33 -116.56 67.79
N CYS A 269 10.42 -117.33 68.38
CA CYS A 269 10.72 -118.28 69.46
C CYS A 269 11.63 -119.41 68.94
N ARG A 270 12.48 -119.97 69.80
CA ARG A 270 13.40 -121.07 69.46
C ARG A 270 12.69 -122.28 68.84
N ALA A 271 11.48 -122.60 69.30
CA ALA A 271 10.66 -123.67 68.72
C ALA A 271 10.21 -123.34 67.29
N GLN A 272 9.85 -122.08 67.03
CA GLN A 272 9.44 -121.60 65.72
C GLN A 272 10.62 -121.59 64.74
N ILE A 273 11.82 -121.20 65.21
CA ILE A 273 13.07 -121.31 64.45
C ILE A 273 13.38 -122.78 64.13
N TYR A 274 13.20 -123.68 65.09
CA TYR A 274 13.44 -125.11 64.90
C TYR A 274 12.50 -125.72 63.85
N LEU A 275 11.20 -125.41 63.92
CA LEU A 275 10.22 -125.83 62.92
C LEU A 275 10.58 -125.30 61.53
N LEU A 276 10.98 -124.02 61.44
CA LEU A 276 11.43 -123.42 60.19
C LEU A 276 12.68 -124.15 59.64
N GLN A 277 13.65 -124.49 60.49
CA GLN A 277 14.84 -125.25 60.09
C GLN A 277 14.49 -126.66 59.61
N GLN A 278 13.56 -127.34 60.29
CA GLN A 278 13.11 -128.67 59.91
C GLN A 278 12.38 -128.66 58.57
N GLU A 279 11.53 -127.66 58.34
CA GLU A 279 10.84 -127.46 57.07
C GLU A 279 11.82 -127.14 55.94
N MET A 280 12.82 -126.29 56.19
CA MET A 280 13.91 -126.01 55.26
C MET A 280 14.74 -127.27 54.93
N ARG A 281 14.98 -128.17 55.89
CA ARG A 281 15.62 -129.47 55.63
C ARG A 281 14.72 -130.38 54.78
N ARG A 282 13.42 -130.45 55.09
CA ARG A 282 12.45 -131.25 54.31
C ARG A 282 12.32 -130.76 52.86
N GLN A 283 12.39 -129.45 52.64
CA GLN A 283 12.40 -128.82 51.31
C GLN A 283 13.67 -129.17 50.54
N ARG A 284 14.83 -129.25 51.21
CA ARG A 284 16.11 -129.65 50.58
C ARG A 284 16.17 -131.13 50.17
N GLU A 285 15.48 -132.00 50.90
CA GLU A 285 15.47 -133.45 50.63
C GLU A 285 14.41 -133.88 49.60
N LYS A 286 13.50 -132.99 49.18
CA LYS A 286 12.58 -133.24 48.06
C LYS A 286 13.25 -132.81 46.75
N PRO A 287 13.64 -133.74 45.84
CA PRO A 287 14.19 -133.37 44.54
C PRO A 287 13.14 -132.61 43.71
N SER A 288 13.59 -131.50 43.13
CA SER A 288 12.81 -130.50 42.41
C SER A 288 11.98 -131.07 41.26
N ALA A 289 10.66 -131.05 41.40
CA ALA A 289 9.72 -131.31 40.32
C ALA A 289 8.84 -130.08 40.05
N HIS A 290 9.46 -128.97 39.65
CA HIS A 290 8.89 -128.01 38.69
C HIS A 290 9.88 -126.86 38.44
N ALA A 291 10.33 -126.74 37.19
CA ALA A 291 11.00 -125.58 36.63
C ALA A 291 10.05 -124.94 35.58
N PRO A 292 10.22 -123.65 35.27
CA PRO A 292 9.12 -122.69 35.09
C PRO A 292 8.54 -122.65 33.68
N GLU A 293 7.22 -122.44 33.59
CA GLU A 293 6.54 -122.02 32.37
C GLU A 293 6.72 -120.49 32.20
N GLN A 294 7.53 -120.12 31.21
CA GLN A 294 7.70 -118.74 30.77
C GLN A 294 6.48 -118.35 29.94
N VAL A 295 5.67 -117.40 30.44
CA VAL A 295 4.66 -116.72 29.62
C VAL A 295 5.18 -115.32 29.32
N ALA A 296 5.73 -115.15 28.12
CA ALA A 296 5.88 -113.87 27.46
C ALA A 296 4.66 -113.66 26.57
N ILE A 297 3.81 -112.66 26.88
CA ILE A 297 2.79 -112.16 25.96
C ILE A 297 2.87 -110.63 25.92
N LYS A 298 2.80 -110.16 24.68
CA LYS A 298 2.72 -108.80 24.12
C LYS A 298 1.83 -107.82 24.87
#